data_AF-A0A1T4VHB0-F1
#
_entry.id   AF-A0A1T4VHB0-F1
#
_cell.length_a   1.000
_cell.length_b   1.000
_cell.length_c   1.000
_cell.angle_alpha   90.00
_cell.angle_beta   90.00
_cell.angle_gamma   90.00
#
_symmetry.space_group_name_H-M   'P 1'
#
loop_
_entity.id
_entity.type
_entity.pdbx_description
1 polymer ?
#
loop_
_entity_poly.entity_id
_entity_poly.type
_entity_poly.pdbx_seq_one_letter_code
_entity_poly.pdbx_strand_id
1 'polypeptide(L)'
;MNTQHTANGFTLIELIAVIVLVGILAAAGGMFFADGARGYMAVRESSDISQKLDLTIMRLEREFRESLEITKHNGFTDISKMVAETPAGFRSVALNGETLLMGKGEDYPTPSDGYVLMDHVKNFSMTLNSAKDEKASASEDISSISITLSYAAQYGKTQTVRTTLFLRNNGNIGSSTPPPGGVTPPEPGDHCFVATAACGGDLHPMVRTLRAFRDEYLAPWAGGRAFISAYYTYGPYFANAIAQHPVAKICAYIALLPLTGLAALLLWSPLGGFAILLALCGIFCISKHAYKRARHVA
;
A
#
# COMPACT_ATOMS: atom_id res chain seq x y z
N MET A 1 29.59 6.09 73.03
CA MET A 1 29.48 5.67 71.62
C MET A 1 28.82 6.80 70.85
N ASN A 2 29.61 7.64 70.17
CA ASN A 2 29.10 8.78 69.40
C ASN A 2 29.06 8.37 67.93
N THR A 3 27.87 8.07 67.42
CA THR A 3 27.64 7.87 65.98
C THR A 3 27.35 9.23 65.35
N GLN A 4 28.39 9.83 64.73
CA GLN A 4 28.25 11.03 63.90
C GLN A 4 27.48 10.64 62.63
N HIS A 5 26.24 11.08 62.51
CA HIS A 5 25.48 11.03 61.27
C HIS A 5 25.96 12.16 60.35
N THR A 6 26.79 11.86 59.35
CA THR A 6 27.10 12.81 58.28
C THR A 6 25.87 12.95 57.40
N ALA A 7 25.09 14.01 57.61
CA ALA A 7 24.01 14.38 56.70
C ALA A 7 24.65 14.95 55.43
N ASN A 8 24.74 14.13 54.38
CA ASN A 8 25.19 14.58 53.06
C ASN A 8 24.14 15.54 52.47
N GLY A 9 24.39 16.85 52.59
CA GLY A 9 23.56 17.87 51.95
C GLY A 9 23.73 17.86 50.43
N PHE A 10 22.63 17.91 49.70
CA PHE A 10 22.62 18.04 48.24
C PHE A 10 23.42 19.26 47.80
N THR A 11 24.37 19.07 46.89
CA THR A 11 25.24 20.15 46.41
C THR A 11 24.52 20.96 45.32
N LEU A 12 24.75 22.29 45.28
CA LEU A 12 24.16 23.18 44.26
C LEU A 12 24.44 22.68 42.83
N ILE A 13 25.63 22.11 42.60
CA ILE A 13 26.05 21.55 41.31
C ILE A 13 25.20 20.34 40.91
N GLU A 14 24.79 19.51 41.87
CA GLU A 14 23.94 18.34 41.64
C GLU A 14 22.51 18.76 41.30
N LEU A 15 21.99 19.79 41.97
CA LEU A 15 20.67 20.36 41.65
C LEU A 15 20.64 20.97 40.24
N ILE A 16 21.69 21.69 39.85
CA ILE A 16 21.83 22.22 38.48
C ILE A 16 21.91 21.08 37.46
N ALA A 17 22.70 20.03 37.75
CA ALA A 17 22.83 18.87 36.87
C ALA A 17 21.49 18.15 36.67
N VAL A 18 20.70 17.96 37.73
CA VAL A 18 19.37 17.34 37.64
C VAL A 18 18.42 18.17 36.79
N ILE A 19 18.36 19.49 36.98
CA ILE A 19 17.47 20.37 36.19
C ILE A 19 17.86 20.33 34.71
N VAL A 20 19.15 20.37 34.39
CA VAL A 20 19.64 20.28 33.01
C VAL A 20 19.28 18.92 32.40
N LEU A 21 19.48 17.83 33.14
CA LEU A 21 19.21 16.48 32.66
C LEU A 21 17.71 16.24 32.45
N VAL A 22 16.86 16.73 33.35
CA VAL A 22 15.39 16.71 33.18
C VAL A 22 14.97 17.56 31.97
N GLY A 23 15.59 18.72 31.75
CA GLY A 23 15.33 19.55 30.57
C GLY A 23 15.66 18.85 29.25
N ILE A 24 16.80 18.16 29.18
CA ILE A 24 17.19 17.37 28.01
C ILE A 24 16.24 16.19 27.79
N LEU A 25 15.88 15.46 28.86
CA LEU A 25 14.93 14.36 28.79
C LEU A 25 13.53 14.82 28.37
N ALA A 26 13.06 15.97 28.88
CA ALA A 26 11.78 16.56 28.50
C ALA A 26 11.78 17.00 27.03
N ALA A 27 12.88 17.59 26.54
CA ALA A 27 13.02 17.98 25.14
C ALA A 27 13.05 16.75 24.22
N ALA A 28 13.86 15.74 24.54
CA ALA A 28 13.97 14.51 23.74
C ALA A 28 12.65 13.70 23.77
N GLY A 29 12.05 13.55 24.95
CA GLY A 29 10.76 12.86 25.13
C GLY A 29 9.60 13.59 24.46
N GLY A 30 9.60 14.92 24.49
CA GLY A 30 8.60 15.74 23.82
C GLY A 30 8.61 15.57 22.29
N MET A 31 9.80 15.52 21.69
CA MET A 31 9.95 15.23 20.25
C MET A 31 9.46 13.81 19.91
N PHE A 32 9.84 12.80 20.71
CA PHE A 32 9.41 11.42 20.49
C PHE A 32 7.88 11.27 20.56
N PHE A 33 7.25 11.93 21.53
CA PHE A 33 5.79 11.92 21.66
C PHE A 33 5.09 12.65 20.51
N ALA A 34 5.62 13.81 20.10
CA ALA A 34 5.05 14.58 18.98
C ALA A 34 5.11 13.79 17.66
N ASP A 35 6.23 13.12 17.40
CA ASP A 35 6.40 12.27 16.21
C ASP A 35 5.50 11.04 16.26
N GLY A 36 5.39 10.39 17.43
CA GLY A 36 4.48 9.27 17.63
C GLY A 36 3.00 9.66 17.42
N ALA A 37 2.58 10.82 17.93
CA ALA A 37 1.22 11.33 17.76
C ALA A 37 0.91 11.69 16.30
N ARG A 38 1.84 12.35 15.61
CA ARG A 38 1.72 12.66 14.16
C ARG A 38 1.66 11.39 13.33
N GLY A 39 2.49 10.41 13.67
CA GLY A 39 2.42 9.08 13.11
C GLY A 39 1.02 8.50 13.26
N TYR A 40 0.54 8.32 14.48
CA TYR A 40 -0.79 7.72 14.71
C TYR A 40 -1.92 8.39 13.89
N MET A 41 -1.95 9.72 13.85
CA MET A 41 -2.92 10.47 13.04
C MET A 41 -2.78 10.16 11.54
N ALA A 42 -1.56 10.08 11.01
CA ALA A 42 -1.30 9.71 9.62
C ALA A 42 -1.75 8.27 9.28
N VAL A 43 -1.52 7.29 10.17
CA VAL A 43 -2.07 5.92 9.99
C VAL A 43 -3.59 5.93 9.99
N ARG A 44 -4.22 6.67 10.90
CA ARG A 44 -5.67 6.73 11.02
C ARG A 44 -6.33 7.33 9.79
N GLU A 45 -5.86 8.49 9.32
CA GLU A 45 -6.41 9.11 8.11
C GLU A 45 -6.25 8.18 6.89
N SER A 46 -5.14 7.45 6.85
CA SER A 46 -4.87 6.52 5.77
C SER A 46 -5.72 5.26 5.81
N SER A 47 -6.17 4.80 6.97
CA SER A 47 -7.10 3.67 7.04
C SER A 47 -8.45 4.07 6.43
N ASP A 48 -8.94 5.27 6.73
CA ASP A 48 -10.22 5.75 6.21
C ASP A 48 -10.16 5.94 4.69
N ILE A 49 -9.06 6.52 4.19
CA ILE A 49 -8.82 6.65 2.74
C ILE A 49 -8.72 5.27 2.07
N SER A 50 -8.04 4.29 2.69
CA SER A 50 -7.93 2.94 2.14
C SER A 50 -9.29 2.24 2.06
N GLN A 51 -10.14 2.40 3.08
CA GLN A 51 -11.48 1.83 3.07
C GLN A 51 -12.36 2.44 1.98
N LYS A 52 -12.30 3.78 1.82
CA LYS A 52 -13.02 4.48 0.73
C LYS A 52 -12.54 4.04 -0.64
N LEU A 53 -11.23 3.86 -0.81
CA LEU A 53 -10.63 3.33 -2.03
C LEU A 53 -11.14 1.92 -2.34
N ASP A 54 -11.13 1.01 -1.37
CA ASP A 54 -11.61 -0.37 -1.57
C ASP A 54 -13.08 -0.38 -2.00
N LEU A 55 -13.91 0.40 -1.31
CA LEU A 55 -15.33 0.55 -1.66
C LEU A 55 -15.53 1.16 -3.05
N THR A 56 -14.72 2.16 -3.40
CA THR A 56 -14.74 2.81 -4.71
C THR A 56 -14.41 1.83 -5.82
N ILE A 57 -13.32 1.08 -5.67
CA ILE A 57 -12.91 0.06 -6.64
C ILE A 57 -13.99 -1.01 -6.76
N MET A 58 -14.44 -1.61 -5.64
CA MET A 58 -15.50 -2.63 -5.66
C MET A 58 -16.79 -2.13 -6.34
N ARG A 59 -17.16 -0.86 -6.13
CA ARG A 59 -18.34 -0.27 -6.76
C ARG A 59 -18.13 -0.02 -8.26
N LEU A 60 -16.97 0.47 -8.67
CA LEU A 60 -16.61 0.58 -10.09
C LEU A 60 -16.63 -0.80 -10.75
N GLU A 61 -16.04 -1.81 -10.10
CA GLU A 61 -16.07 -3.18 -10.62
C GLU A 61 -17.50 -3.68 -10.78
N ARG A 62 -18.33 -3.51 -9.74
CA ARG A 62 -19.70 -4.00 -9.74
C ARG A 62 -20.55 -3.36 -10.83
N GLU A 63 -20.46 -2.04 -10.99
CA GLU A 63 -21.30 -1.31 -11.93
C GLU A 63 -20.85 -1.50 -13.38
N PHE A 64 -19.55 -1.65 -13.63
CA PHE A 64 -19.04 -1.81 -14.99
C PHE A 64 -18.86 -3.27 -15.44
N ARG A 65 -18.85 -4.26 -14.54
CA ARG A 65 -18.67 -5.69 -14.90
C ARG A 65 -19.73 -6.24 -15.86
N GLU A 66 -20.96 -5.76 -15.74
CA GLU A 66 -22.09 -6.17 -16.60
C GLU A 66 -22.37 -5.13 -17.70
N SER A 67 -21.39 -4.28 -18.04
CA SER A 67 -21.54 -3.33 -19.15
C SER A 67 -21.80 -4.09 -20.45
N LEU A 68 -22.82 -3.64 -21.19
CA LEU A 68 -23.20 -4.12 -22.51
C LEU A 68 -22.43 -3.34 -23.58
N GLU A 69 -22.50 -2.01 -23.50
CA GLU A 69 -21.89 -1.10 -24.47
C GLU A 69 -21.33 0.13 -23.75
N ILE A 70 -20.25 0.71 -24.28
CA ILE A 70 -19.69 1.98 -23.79
C ILE A 70 -20.13 3.09 -24.74
N THR A 71 -21.20 3.79 -24.38
CA THR A 71 -21.91 4.74 -25.24
C THR A 71 -21.18 6.09 -25.38
N LYS A 72 -20.52 6.58 -24.32
CA LYS A 72 -19.79 7.85 -24.35
C LYS A 72 -18.45 7.71 -23.62
N HIS A 73 -17.40 8.24 -24.22
CA HIS A 73 -16.08 8.33 -23.62
C HIS A 73 -15.29 9.49 -24.24
N ASN A 74 -14.27 10.01 -23.55
CA ASN A 74 -13.47 11.14 -24.04
C ASN A 74 -12.17 10.73 -24.78
N GLY A 75 -11.99 9.44 -25.07
CA GLY A 75 -10.84 8.86 -25.76
C GLY A 75 -10.81 7.33 -25.60
N PHE A 76 -9.84 6.63 -26.18
CA PHE A 76 -9.66 5.16 -25.94
C PHE A 76 -8.58 4.87 -24.88
N THR A 77 -7.74 5.86 -24.60
CA THR A 77 -6.71 5.88 -23.57
C THR A 77 -6.88 7.14 -22.73
N ASP A 78 -6.55 7.07 -21.44
CA ASP A 78 -6.68 8.20 -20.50
C ASP A 78 -8.10 8.74 -20.35
N ILE A 79 -9.05 7.81 -20.32
CA ILE A 79 -10.47 8.11 -20.17
C ILE A 79 -10.73 8.52 -18.73
N SER A 80 -10.98 9.81 -18.54
CA SER A 80 -11.34 10.37 -17.24
C SER A 80 -12.86 10.44 -17.04
N LYS A 81 -13.64 10.23 -18.11
CA LYS A 81 -15.11 10.23 -18.11
C LYS A 81 -15.66 9.19 -19.08
N MET A 82 -16.61 8.38 -18.61
CA MET A 82 -17.20 7.29 -19.39
C MET A 82 -18.67 7.10 -19.02
N VAL A 83 -19.46 6.67 -20.00
CA VAL A 83 -20.83 6.20 -19.82
C VAL A 83 -20.95 4.83 -20.47
N ALA A 84 -21.45 3.87 -19.71
CA ALA A 84 -21.74 2.52 -20.17
C ALA A 84 -23.21 2.18 -19.96
N GLU A 85 -23.78 1.45 -20.90
CA GLU A 85 -25.07 0.83 -20.75
C GLU A 85 -24.92 -0.48 -19.99
N THR A 86 -25.80 -0.70 -19.01
CA THR A 86 -25.88 -1.95 -18.26
C THR A 86 -27.33 -2.45 -18.31
N PRO A 87 -27.60 -3.74 -18.02
CA PRO A 87 -28.97 -4.24 -17.93
C PRO A 87 -29.84 -3.48 -16.91
N ALA A 88 -29.21 -2.80 -15.95
CA ALA A 88 -29.88 -1.97 -14.94
C ALA A 88 -29.92 -0.47 -15.31
N GLY A 89 -29.75 -0.14 -16.60
CA GLY A 89 -29.70 1.21 -17.16
C GLY A 89 -28.28 1.80 -17.22
N PHE A 90 -28.17 3.02 -17.75
CA PHE A 90 -26.88 3.68 -17.93
C PHE A 90 -26.15 3.94 -16.59
N ARG A 91 -24.83 3.74 -16.62
CA ARG A 91 -23.90 4.04 -15.54
C ARG A 91 -22.79 4.91 -16.08
N SER A 92 -22.56 6.03 -15.41
CA SER A 92 -21.54 6.98 -15.81
C SER A 92 -20.54 7.21 -14.69
N VAL A 93 -19.30 7.47 -15.05
CA VAL A 93 -18.22 7.84 -14.11
C VAL A 93 -17.48 9.03 -14.68
N ALA A 94 -17.12 9.98 -13.83
CA ALA A 94 -16.28 11.10 -14.22
C ALA A 94 -15.44 11.60 -13.04
N LEU A 95 -14.19 11.95 -13.33
CA LEU A 95 -13.41 12.80 -12.45
C LEU A 95 -13.81 14.26 -12.67
N ASN A 96 -14.22 14.94 -11.60
CA ASN A 96 -14.47 16.38 -11.60
C ASN A 96 -13.62 17.08 -10.55
N GLY A 97 -12.59 17.80 -11.00
CA GLY A 97 -11.57 18.31 -10.10
C GLY A 97 -10.85 17.16 -9.38
N GLU A 98 -10.95 17.12 -8.06
CA GLU A 98 -10.36 16.06 -7.23
C GLU A 98 -11.41 15.04 -6.72
N THR A 99 -12.66 15.11 -7.21
CA THR A 99 -13.74 14.21 -6.78
C THR A 99 -14.13 13.26 -7.90
N LEU A 100 -14.07 11.95 -7.60
CA LEU A 100 -14.56 10.91 -8.49
C LEU A 100 -16.05 10.69 -8.26
N LEU A 101 -16.83 10.92 -9.31
CA LEU A 101 -18.29 10.87 -9.29
C LEU A 101 -18.79 9.68 -10.11
N MET A 102 -19.91 9.11 -9.69
CA MET A 102 -20.66 8.09 -10.42
C MET A 102 -22.12 8.50 -10.56
N GLY A 103 -22.65 8.40 -11.77
CA GLY A 103 -24.02 8.78 -12.11
C GLY A 103 -24.83 7.62 -12.65
N LYS A 104 -26.14 7.84 -12.70
CA LYS A 104 -27.07 7.03 -13.48
C LYS A 104 -27.64 7.92 -14.56
N GLY A 105 -27.62 7.47 -15.80
CA GLY A 105 -28.08 8.26 -16.94
C GLY A 105 -27.05 8.33 -18.06
N GLU A 106 -27.49 8.90 -19.17
CA GLU A 106 -26.73 8.95 -20.42
C GLU A 106 -25.64 10.02 -20.42
N ASP A 107 -25.61 10.90 -19.41
CA ASP A 107 -24.66 11.99 -19.31
C ASP A 107 -23.60 11.76 -18.23
N TYR A 108 -22.49 12.50 -18.36
CA TYR A 108 -21.42 12.45 -17.37
C TYR A 108 -21.91 13.02 -16.03
N PRO A 109 -21.56 12.38 -14.90
CA PRO A 109 -22.03 12.83 -13.61
C PRO A 109 -21.44 14.20 -13.27
N THR A 110 -22.31 15.08 -12.78
CA THR A 110 -21.94 16.40 -12.23
C THR A 110 -22.08 16.38 -10.71
N PRO A 111 -21.49 17.33 -9.96
CA PRO A 111 -21.60 17.35 -8.50
C PRO A 111 -23.03 17.51 -7.98
N SER A 112 -23.97 17.97 -8.81
CA SER A 112 -25.38 18.14 -8.46
C SER A 112 -26.22 16.86 -8.62
N ASP A 113 -25.78 15.90 -9.43
CA ASP A 113 -26.56 14.70 -9.80
C ASP A 113 -25.81 13.38 -9.56
N GLY A 114 -24.48 13.43 -9.53
CA GLY A 114 -23.60 12.28 -9.31
C GLY A 114 -23.40 11.96 -7.83
N TYR A 115 -23.26 10.67 -7.55
CA TYR A 115 -22.80 10.16 -6.25
C TYR A 115 -21.28 10.23 -6.14
N VAL A 116 -20.76 10.75 -5.03
CA VAL A 116 -19.32 10.81 -4.74
C VAL A 116 -18.80 9.43 -4.36
N LEU A 117 -17.90 8.85 -5.17
CA LEU A 117 -17.20 7.62 -4.85
C LEU A 117 -16.00 7.88 -3.93
N MET A 118 -15.14 8.83 -4.32
CA MET A 118 -13.91 9.16 -3.61
C MET A 118 -13.52 10.62 -3.82
N ASP A 119 -13.06 11.27 -2.75
CA ASP A 119 -12.50 12.63 -2.78
C ASP A 119 -10.97 12.60 -2.75
N HIS A 120 -10.34 13.73 -3.07
CA HIS A 120 -8.88 13.91 -3.11
C HIS A 120 -8.16 12.94 -4.07
N VAL A 121 -8.83 12.63 -5.17
CA VAL A 121 -8.28 11.86 -6.27
C VAL A 121 -7.36 12.78 -7.08
N LYS A 122 -6.09 12.38 -7.22
CA LYS A 122 -5.08 13.13 -7.99
C LYS A 122 -5.13 12.81 -9.47
N ASN A 123 -5.39 11.55 -9.81
CA ASN A 123 -5.58 11.13 -11.19
C ASN A 123 -6.58 9.98 -11.26
N PHE A 124 -7.41 9.98 -12.30
CA PHE A 124 -8.28 8.86 -12.62
C PHE A 124 -8.30 8.73 -14.14
N SER A 125 -7.87 7.57 -14.60
CA SER A 125 -7.74 7.23 -16.02
C SER A 125 -8.21 5.81 -16.22
N MET A 126 -8.93 5.58 -17.31
CA MET A 126 -9.31 4.25 -17.76
C MET A 126 -8.80 4.01 -19.18
N THR A 127 -8.45 2.78 -19.47
CA THR A 127 -8.07 2.31 -20.80
C THR A 127 -8.98 1.16 -21.17
N LEU A 128 -9.55 1.24 -22.36
CA LEU A 128 -10.38 0.18 -22.94
C LEU A 128 -9.46 -0.73 -23.75
N ASN A 129 -9.41 -2.01 -23.39
CA ASN A 129 -8.57 -3.00 -24.07
C ASN A 129 -9.46 -3.94 -24.87
N SER A 130 -8.95 -4.41 -26.01
CA SER A 130 -9.62 -5.37 -26.89
C SER A 130 -9.09 -6.78 -26.65
N ALA A 131 -9.70 -7.80 -27.25
CA ALA A 131 -9.18 -9.17 -27.21
C ALA A 131 -8.00 -9.38 -28.18
N LYS A 132 -7.86 -8.52 -29.19
CA LYS A 132 -6.82 -8.62 -30.23
C LYS A 132 -5.63 -7.70 -29.97
N ASP A 133 -5.88 -6.53 -29.41
CA ASP A 133 -4.87 -5.50 -29.12
C ASP A 133 -4.96 -5.00 -27.68
N GLU A 134 -3.80 -4.59 -27.12
CA GLU A 134 -3.69 -3.98 -25.78
C GLU A 134 -4.52 -2.70 -25.64
N LYS A 135 -5.01 -2.10 -26.73
CA LYS A 135 -5.85 -0.89 -26.76
C LYS A 135 -6.96 -1.05 -27.78
N ALA A 136 -8.21 -0.89 -27.35
CA ALA A 136 -9.35 -0.91 -28.25
C ALA A 136 -9.35 0.33 -29.16
N SER A 137 -9.58 0.12 -30.45
CA SER A 137 -9.90 1.18 -31.41
C SER A 137 -11.40 1.19 -31.70
N ALA A 138 -11.91 2.24 -32.36
CA ALA A 138 -13.33 2.58 -32.54
C ALA A 138 -14.27 1.53 -33.21
N SER A 139 -13.79 0.32 -33.46
CA SER A 139 -14.55 -0.77 -34.09
C SER A 139 -14.28 -2.14 -33.43
N GLU A 140 -13.62 -2.18 -32.27
CA GLU A 140 -13.27 -3.45 -31.62
C GLU A 140 -14.09 -3.73 -30.36
N ASP A 141 -14.44 -5.00 -30.18
CA ASP A 141 -15.12 -5.48 -28.98
C ASP A 141 -14.22 -5.31 -27.75
N ILE A 142 -14.77 -4.63 -26.74
CA ILE A 142 -14.03 -4.30 -25.52
C ILE A 142 -13.95 -5.54 -24.64
N SER A 143 -12.75 -6.04 -24.40
CA SER A 143 -12.50 -7.23 -23.57
C SER A 143 -12.43 -6.89 -22.09
N SER A 144 -11.72 -5.80 -21.77
CA SER A 144 -11.44 -5.38 -20.42
C SER A 144 -11.27 -3.88 -20.29
N ILE A 145 -11.51 -3.37 -19.09
CA ILE A 145 -11.32 -1.98 -18.71
C ILE A 145 -10.23 -1.92 -17.64
N SER A 146 -9.07 -1.37 -17.99
CA SER A 146 -8.00 -1.12 -17.03
C SER A 146 -8.21 0.26 -16.40
N ILE A 147 -8.43 0.29 -15.10
CA ILE A 147 -8.63 1.50 -14.31
C ILE A 147 -7.33 1.81 -13.57
N THR A 148 -6.86 3.05 -13.70
CA THR A 148 -5.73 3.61 -12.95
C THR A 148 -6.24 4.78 -12.11
N LEU A 149 -6.16 4.65 -10.79
CA LEU A 149 -6.56 5.67 -9.82
C LEU A 149 -5.37 6.06 -8.97
N SER A 150 -5.02 7.34 -8.96
CA SER A 150 -3.99 7.89 -8.09
C SER A 150 -4.63 8.82 -7.07
N TYR A 151 -4.24 8.68 -5.80
CA TYR A 151 -4.73 9.49 -4.69
C TYR A 151 -3.58 9.92 -3.79
N ALA A 152 -3.77 11.01 -3.06
CA ALA A 152 -2.83 11.41 -2.03
C ALA A 152 -2.88 10.40 -0.89
N ALA A 153 -1.78 9.70 -0.66
CA ALA A 153 -1.60 8.83 0.48
C ALA A 153 -0.72 9.50 1.53
N GLN A 154 -0.24 8.72 2.50
CA GLN A 154 0.52 9.20 3.63
C GLN A 154 1.65 10.17 3.22
N TYR A 155 1.88 11.20 4.04
CA TYR A 155 3.01 12.14 3.90
C TYR A 155 3.06 12.91 2.57
N GLY A 156 1.91 13.13 1.93
CA GLY A 156 1.84 13.87 0.65
C GLY A 156 2.37 13.08 -0.55
N LYS A 157 2.65 11.79 -0.39
CA LYS A 157 3.05 10.91 -1.49
C LYS A 157 1.81 10.40 -2.23
N THR A 158 1.84 10.46 -3.55
CA THR A 158 0.78 9.90 -4.40
C THR A 158 0.91 8.38 -4.44
N GLN A 159 -0.18 7.67 -4.17
CA GLN A 159 -0.27 6.22 -4.39
C GLN A 159 -1.16 5.97 -5.59
N THR A 160 -0.77 5.01 -6.42
CA THR A 160 -1.51 4.61 -7.61
C THR A 160 -2.01 3.18 -7.41
N VAL A 161 -3.27 2.96 -7.76
CA VAL A 161 -3.89 1.64 -7.80
C VAL A 161 -4.34 1.39 -9.22
N ARG A 162 -3.99 0.21 -9.72
CA ARG A 162 -4.44 -0.29 -11.02
C ARG A 162 -5.29 -1.53 -10.81
N THR A 163 -6.46 -1.58 -11.43
CA THR A 163 -7.29 -2.78 -11.51
C THR A 163 -7.73 -2.99 -12.95
N THR A 164 -7.93 -4.24 -13.36
CA THR A 164 -8.44 -4.59 -14.69
C THR A 164 -9.75 -5.34 -14.52
N LEU A 165 -10.81 -4.76 -15.07
CA LEU A 165 -12.15 -5.31 -15.07
C LEU A 165 -12.39 -6.11 -16.34
N PHE A 166 -12.76 -7.37 -16.21
CA PHE A 166 -13.19 -8.19 -17.34
C PHE A 166 -14.70 -8.09 -17.50
N LEU A 167 -15.14 -7.64 -18.67
CA LEU A 167 -16.55 -7.49 -19.00
C LEU A 167 -17.19 -8.85 -19.26
N ARG A 168 -18.43 -9.05 -18.79
CA ARG A 168 -19.16 -10.31 -18.96
C ARG A 168 -20.02 -10.39 -20.22
N ASN A 169 -20.46 -9.25 -20.74
CA ASN A 169 -21.40 -9.17 -21.85
C ASN A 169 -20.78 -8.56 -23.11
N ASN A 170 -19.49 -8.81 -23.35
CA ASN A 170 -18.77 -8.30 -24.53
C ASN A 170 -18.83 -9.23 -25.75
N GLY A 171 -19.85 -10.10 -25.84
CA GLY A 171 -19.95 -11.07 -26.92
C GLY A 171 -18.90 -12.20 -26.89
N ASN A 172 -18.01 -12.27 -25.88
CA ASN A 172 -17.08 -13.39 -25.72
C ASN A 172 -17.81 -14.62 -25.16
N ILE A 173 -18.28 -15.48 -26.08
CA ILE A 173 -18.93 -16.78 -25.81
C ILE A 173 -17.92 -17.81 -25.26
N GLY A 174 -17.34 -17.57 -24.09
CA GLY A 174 -16.74 -18.58 -23.19
C GLY A 174 -15.71 -19.59 -23.74
N SER A 175 -15.27 -19.50 -25.00
CA SER A 175 -14.45 -20.52 -25.68
C SER A 175 -13.13 -19.99 -26.21
N SER A 176 -12.86 -18.68 -26.11
CA SER A 176 -11.48 -18.25 -26.00
C SER A 176 -11.09 -18.44 -24.56
N THR A 177 -10.21 -19.43 -24.30
CA THR A 177 -9.53 -19.49 -23.00
C THR A 177 -9.01 -18.09 -22.71
N PRO A 178 -9.30 -17.52 -21.53
CA PRO A 178 -8.59 -16.32 -21.10
C PRO A 178 -7.11 -16.59 -21.38
N PRO A 179 -6.36 -15.65 -21.97
CA PRO A 179 -4.91 -15.83 -22.06
C PRO A 179 -4.44 -16.32 -20.69
N PRO A 180 -3.63 -17.39 -20.63
CA PRO A 180 -3.26 -18.01 -19.36
C PRO A 180 -2.57 -16.95 -18.49
N GLY A 181 -3.32 -16.38 -17.56
CA GLY A 181 -2.98 -15.10 -16.93
C GLY A 181 -4.23 -14.32 -16.57
N GLY A 182 -4.90 -14.72 -15.48
CA GLY A 182 -5.64 -13.74 -14.70
C GLY A 182 -4.70 -12.60 -14.33
N VAL A 183 -5.25 -11.38 -14.23
CA VAL A 183 -4.52 -10.11 -14.14
C VAL A 183 -3.49 -9.95 -15.27
N THR A 184 -3.69 -8.98 -16.17
CA THR A 184 -2.52 -8.33 -16.77
C THR A 184 -1.58 -8.05 -15.60
N PRO A 185 -0.34 -8.59 -15.59
CA PRO A 185 0.58 -8.30 -14.53
C PRO A 185 0.58 -6.78 -14.41
N PRO A 186 0.29 -6.22 -13.22
CA PRO A 186 0.67 -4.84 -12.97
C PRO A 186 2.13 -4.76 -13.39
N GLU A 187 2.52 -3.71 -14.12
CA GLU A 187 3.90 -3.49 -14.57
C GLU A 187 4.89 -4.03 -13.52
N PRO A 188 5.91 -4.80 -13.92
CA PRO A 188 6.80 -5.51 -13.00
C PRO A 188 7.33 -4.54 -11.93
N GLY A 189 6.69 -4.57 -10.76
CA GLY A 189 6.70 -3.40 -9.90
C GLY A 189 5.51 -3.29 -8.95
N ASP A 190 4.26 -3.59 -9.32
CA ASP A 190 3.14 -3.08 -8.51
C ASP A 190 2.58 -4.01 -7.39
N HIS A 191 3.06 -5.25 -7.23
CA HIS A 191 2.43 -6.22 -6.32
C HIS A 191 3.39 -6.99 -5.40
N CYS A 192 2.90 -7.39 -4.23
CA CYS A 192 3.62 -8.19 -3.25
C CYS A 192 2.90 -9.54 -3.05
N PHE A 193 3.20 -10.54 -3.88
CA PHE A 193 2.55 -11.86 -3.89
C PHE A 193 2.31 -12.49 -2.50
N VAL A 194 3.38 -12.64 -1.70
CA VAL A 194 3.31 -13.34 -0.41
C VAL A 194 2.49 -12.53 0.60
N ALA A 195 2.68 -11.22 0.63
CA ALA A 195 1.94 -10.34 1.54
C ALA A 195 0.45 -10.26 1.18
N THR A 196 0.12 -10.21 -0.11
CA THR A 196 -1.26 -10.26 -0.62
C THR A 196 -1.92 -11.60 -0.27
N ALA A 197 -1.21 -12.73 -0.45
CA ALA A 197 -1.73 -14.04 -0.07
C ALA A 197 -1.98 -14.17 1.44
N ALA A 198 -1.09 -13.62 2.27
CA ALA A 198 -1.21 -13.61 3.73
C ALA A 198 -2.36 -12.69 4.22
N CYS A 199 -2.48 -11.49 3.66
CA CYS A 199 -3.46 -10.49 4.10
C CYS A 199 -4.83 -10.64 3.44
N GLY A 200 -4.93 -11.37 2.33
CA GLY A 200 -6.19 -11.59 1.60
C GLY A 200 -6.59 -10.45 0.65
N GLY A 201 -5.70 -9.50 0.35
CA GLY A 201 -5.98 -8.43 -0.59
C GLY A 201 -4.77 -7.51 -0.81
N ASP A 202 -4.68 -6.95 -2.01
CA ASP A 202 -3.59 -6.05 -2.42
C ASP A 202 -3.65 -4.68 -1.75
N LEU A 203 -4.84 -4.29 -1.28
CA LEU A 203 -5.13 -2.99 -0.69
C LEU A 203 -4.91 -2.94 0.82
N HIS A 204 -4.58 -4.08 1.44
CA HIS A 204 -4.36 -4.17 2.87
C HIS A 204 -3.19 -3.26 3.33
N PRO A 205 -3.31 -2.50 4.44
CA PRO A 205 -2.30 -1.52 4.86
C PRO A 205 -0.91 -2.13 5.03
N MET A 206 -0.82 -3.35 5.56
CA MET A 206 0.45 -4.09 5.67
C MET A 206 1.14 -4.28 4.31
N VAL A 207 0.38 -4.63 3.27
CA VAL A 207 0.90 -4.86 1.91
C VAL A 207 1.41 -3.54 1.33
N ARG A 208 0.67 -2.44 1.54
CA ARG A 208 1.06 -1.09 1.09
C ARG A 208 2.34 -0.60 1.75
N THR A 209 2.51 -0.82 3.06
CA THR A 209 3.74 -0.46 3.78
C THR A 209 4.96 -1.22 3.22
N LEU A 210 4.81 -2.51 2.94
CA LEU A 210 5.90 -3.31 2.34
C LEU A 210 6.24 -2.86 0.92
N ARG A 211 5.24 -2.48 0.12
CA ARG A 211 5.47 -1.91 -1.22
C ARG A 211 6.25 -0.61 -1.14
N ALA A 212 5.82 0.31 -0.28
CA ALA A 212 6.50 1.59 -0.11
C ALA A 212 7.95 1.39 0.37
N PHE A 213 8.21 0.46 1.28
CA PHE A 213 9.56 0.09 1.70
C PHE A 213 10.40 -0.48 0.56
N ARG A 214 9.84 -1.38 -0.25
CA ARG A 214 10.52 -1.91 -1.43
C ARG A 214 10.90 -0.80 -2.40
N ASP A 215 9.99 0.11 -2.69
CA ASP A 215 10.21 1.15 -3.70
C ASP A 215 11.18 2.23 -3.23
N GLU A 216 11.13 2.58 -1.95
CA GLU A 216 11.95 3.68 -1.39
C GLU A 216 13.34 3.21 -0.91
N TYR A 217 13.46 1.99 -0.40
CA TYR A 217 14.72 1.49 0.18
C TYR A 217 15.36 0.36 -0.62
N LEU A 218 14.59 -0.50 -1.31
CA LEU A 218 15.14 -1.63 -2.07
C LEU A 218 15.36 -1.31 -3.55
N ALA A 219 14.51 -0.50 -4.19
CA ALA A 219 14.66 -0.20 -5.61
C ALA A 219 15.88 0.67 -5.99
N PRO A 220 16.35 1.63 -5.14
CA PRO A 220 17.42 2.55 -5.54
C PRO A 220 18.79 1.88 -5.78
N TRP A 221 19.15 0.85 -5.00
CA TRP A 221 20.43 0.15 -5.13
C TRP A 221 20.36 -1.13 -5.98
N ALA A 222 21.49 -1.50 -6.59
CA ALA A 222 21.57 -2.67 -7.47
C ALA A 222 21.25 -4.00 -6.76
N GLY A 223 21.69 -4.15 -5.50
CA GLY A 223 21.43 -5.35 -4.70
C GLY A 223 19.95 -5.56 -4.41
N GLY A 224 19.21 -4.50 -4.10
CA GLY A 224 17.77 -4.61 -3.89
C GLY A 224 17.01 -4.88 -5.17
N ARG A 225 17.43 -4.36 -6.33
CA ARG A 225 16.84 -4.75 -7.62
C ARG A 225 17.02 -6.24 -7.93
N ALA A 226 18.20 -6.81 -7.62
CA ALA A 226 18.44 -8.24 -7.76
C ALA A 226 17.54 -9.07 -6.82
N PHE A 227 17.39 -8.63 -5.56
CA PHE A 227 16.47 -9.26 -4.60
C PHE A 227 15.01 -9.19 -5.09
N ILE A 228 14.58 -8.02 -5.56
CA ILE A 228 13.24 -7.81 -6.12
C ILE A 228 13.01 -8.76 -7.30
N SER A 229 13.97 -8.84 -8.23
CA SER A 229 13.87 -9.74 -9.38
C SER A 229 13.73 -11.20 -8.96
N ALA A 230 14.55 -11.68 -8.02
CA ALA A 230 14.43 -13.03 -7.49
C ALA A 230 13.07 -13.25 -6.81
N TYR A 231 12.58 -12.27 -6.05
CA TYR A 231 11.25 -12.32 -5.42
C TYR A 231 10.12 -12.40 -6.45
N TYR A 232 10.20 -11.69 -7.58
CA TYR A 232 9.21 -11.79 -8.65
C TYR A 232 9.25 -13.14 -9.37
N THR A 233 10.41 -13.79 -9.45
CA THR A 233 10.54 -15.13 -10.03
C THR A 233 9.94 -16.22 -9.13
N TYR A 234 10.22 -16.19 -7.83
CA TYR A 234 9.83 -17.28 -6.92
C TYR A 234 8.57 -16.97 -6.08
N GLY A 235 8.23 -15.70 -5.91
CA GLY A 235 7.09 -15.22 -5.11
C GLY A 235 5.73 -15.83 -5.47
N PRO A 236 5.36 -15.98 -6.76
CA PRO A 236 4.08 -16.58 -7.14
C PRO A 236 3.89 -18.01 -6.62
N TYR A 237 4.95 -18.81 -6.63
CA TYR A 237 4.91 -20.20 -6.17
C TYR A 237 4.60 -20.28 -4.66
N PHE A 238 5.31 -19.49 -3.86
CA PHE A 238 5.08 -19.43 -2.42
C PHE A 238 3.71 -18.84 -2.07
N ALA A 239 3.26 -17.83 -2.81
CA ALA A 239 1.95 -17.22 -2.60
C ALA A 239 0.81 -18.23 -2.83
N ASN A 240 0.90 -19.05 -3.88
CA ASN A 240 -0.10 -20.08 -4.15
C ASN A 240 -0.12 -21.15 -3.03
N ALA A 241 1.06 -21.60 -2.57
CA ALA A 241 1.15 -22.55 -1.45
C ALA A 241 0.54 -22.00 -0.15
N ILE A 242 0.73 -20.71 0.14
CA ILE A 242 0.16 -20.05 1.32
C ILE A 242 -1.36 -19.86 1.18
N ALA A 243 -1.83 -19.48 -0.01
CA ALA A 243 -3.25 -19.21 -0.27
C ALA A 243 -4.15 -20.45 -0.11
N GLN A 244 -3.62 -21.65 -0.36
CA GLN A 244 -4.36 -22.91 -0.26
C GLN A 244 -4.56 -23.40 1.18
N HIS A 245 -3.76 -22.91 2.15
CA HIS A 245 -3.78 -23.42 3.52
C HIS A 245 -4.05 -22.31 4.56
N PRO A 246 -5.15 -22.36 5.32
CA PRO A 246 -5.51 -21.33 6.31
C PRO A 246 -4.44 -21.12 7.39
N VAL A 247 -3.81 -22.21 7.85
CA VAL A 247 -2.75 -22.16 8.87
C VAL A 247 -1.48 -21.50 8.31
N ALA A 248 -1.11 -21.81 7.05
CA ALA A 248 0.03 -21.18 6.40
C ALA A 248 -0.18 -19.67 6.22
N LYS A 249 -1.41 -19.25 5.90
CA LYS A 249 -1.80 -17.85 5.82
C LYS A 249 -1.58 -17.11 7.15
N ILE A 250 -2.02 -17.69 8.26
CA ILE A 250 -1.83 -17.11 9.61
C ILE A 250 -0.34 -17.04 9.97
N CYS A 251 0.41 -18.12 9.74
CA CYS A 251 1.85 -18.14 10.01
C CYS A 251 2.60 -17.07 9.19
N ALA A 252 2.27 -16.94 7.89
CA ALA A 252 2.84 -15.92 7.02
C ALA A 252 2.48 -14.51 7.50
N TYR A 253 1.22 -14.28 7.91
CA TYR A 253 0.78 -13.01 8.46
C TYR A 253 1.54 -12.63 9.75
N ILE A 254 1.69 -13.58 10.68
CA ILE A 254 2.44 -13.38 11.91
C ILE A 254 3.93 -13.11 11.63
N ALA A 255 4.53 -13.83 10.67
CA ALA A 255 5.92 -13.62 10.28
C ALA A 255 6.14 -12.25 9.59
N LEU A 256 5.12 -11.73 8.89
CA LEU A 256 5.19 -10.43 8.23
C LEU A 256 5.01 -9.25 9.20
N LEU A 257 4.24 -9.40 10.28
CA LEU A 257 4.03 -8.35 11.30
C LEU A 257 5.32 -7.62 11.74
N PRO A 258 6.37 -8.30 12.24
CA PRO A 258 7.60 -7.63 12.67
C PRO A 258 8.33 -6.94 11.50
N LEU A 259 8.28 -7.55 10.31
CA LEU A 259 8.88 -6.98 9.10
C LEU A 259 8.16 -5.68 8.71
N THR A 260 6.84 -5.65 8.78
CA THR A 260 6.06 -4.44 8.53
C THR A 260 6.24 -3.37 9.59
N GLY A 261 6.36 -3.76 10.86
CA GLY A 261 6.65 -2.79 11.93
C GLY A 261 7.97 -2.09 11.68
N LEU A 262 9.02 -2.84 11.33
CA LEU A 262 10.33 -2.29 10.99
C LEU A 262 10.29 -1.42 9.72
N ALA A 263 9.58 -1.86 8.69
CA ALA A 263 9.38 -1.09 7.46
C ALA A 263 8.65 0.24 7.73
N ALA A 264 7.58 0.22 8.53
CA ALA A 264 6.85 1.42 8.93
C ALA A 264 7.73 2.38 9.72
N LEU A 265 8.54 1.85 10.65
CA LEU A 265 9.42 2.66 11.49
C LEU A 265 10.52 3.33 10.67
N LEU A 266 11.11 2.63 9.70
CA LEU A 266 12.06 3.21 8.74
C LEU A 266 11.42 4.31 7.89
N LEU A 267 10.18 4.10 7.42
CA LEU A 267 9.46 5.09 6.61
C LEU A 267 9.07 6.34 7.41
N TRP A 268 8.65 6.17 8.67
CA TRP A 268 8.13 7.26 9.50
C TRP A 268 9.19 7.98 10.33
N SER A 269 10.27 7.29 10.71
CA SER A 269 11.39 7.84 11.45
C SER A 269 12.69 7.20 10.96
N PRO A 270 13.31 7.73 9.89
CA PRO A 270 14.51 7.12 9.32
C PRO A 270 15.64 6.99 10.36
N LEU A 271 15.81 7.99 11.23
CA LEU A 271 16.80 7.95 12.33
C LEU A 271 16.49 6.84 13.35
N GLY A 272 15.23 6.66 13.73
CA GLY A 272 14.81 5.58 14.63
C GLY A 272 14.98 4.19 14.00
N GLY A 273 14.65 4.06 12.72
CA GLY A 273 14.81 2.82 11.95
C GLY A 273 16.27 2.38 11.82
N PHE A 274 17.16 3.32 11.48
CA PHE A 274 18.60 3.05 11.43
C PHE A 274 19.18 2.71 12.81
N ALA A 275 18.74 3.36 13.88
CA ALA A 275 19.18 3.05 15.25
C ALA A 275 18.82 1.62 15.67
N ILE A 276 17.61 1.15 15.33
CA ILE A 276 17.18 -0.24 15.62
C ILE A 276 17.96 -1.25 14.77
N LEU A 277 18.17 -0.98 13.49
CA LEU A 277 19.00 -1.84 12.63
C LEU A 277 20.43 -1.96 13.15
N LEU A 278 21.02 -0.84 13.60
CA LEU A 278 22.35 -0.82 14.20
C LEU A 278 22.39 -1.55 15.54
N ALA A 279 21.36 -1.43 16.38
CA ALA A 279 21.25 -2.17 17.62
C ALA A 279 21.14 -3.69 17.38
N LEU A 280 20.31 -4.12 16.42
CA LEU A 280 20.18 -5.53 16.04
C LEU A 280 21.48 -6.08 15.44
N CYS A 281 22.15 -5.31 14.59
CA CYS A 281 23.45 -5.68 14.03
C CYS A 281 24.55 -5.75 15.12
N GLY A 282 24.52 -4.82 16.08
CA GLY A 282 25.39 -4.82 17.25
C GLY A 282 25.19 -6.04 18.13
N ILE A 283 23.93 -6.37 18.46
CA ILE A 283 23.57 -7.57 19.24
C ILE A 283 24.01 -8.84 18.51
N PHE A 284 23.81 -8.93 17.19
CA PHE A 284 24.25 -10.07 16.38
C PHE A 284 25.78 -10.19 16.30
N CYS A 285 26.50 -9.07 16.18
CA CYS A 285 27.95 -9.06 16.22
C CYS A 285 28.48 -9.51 17.60
N ILE A 286 27.89 -9.02 18.69
CA ILE A 286 28.25 -9.40 20.07
C ILE A 286 27.94 -10.88 20.31
N SER A 287 26.79 -11.38 19.88
CA SER A 287 26.42 -12.80 20.05
C SER A 287 27.32 -13.73 19.25
N LYS A 288 27.71 -13.35 18.02
CA LYS A 288 28.68 -14.09 17.21
C LYS A 288 30.08 -14.06 17.84
N HIS A 289 30.49 -12.93 18.42
CA HIS A 289 31.76 -12.81 19.13
C HIS A 289 31.77 -13.66 20.41
N ALA A 290 30.68 -13.65 21.18
CA ALA A 290 30.51 -14.48 22.37
C ALA A 290 30.50 -15.97 22.01
N TYR A 291 29.83 -16.36 20.94
CA TYR A 291 29.80 -17.75 20.44
C TYR A 291 31.19 -18.23 19.97
N LYS A 292 31.94 -17.40 19.22
CA LYS A 292 33.33 -17.72 18.84
C LYS A 292 34.25 -17.84 20.04
N ARG A 293 34.09 -16.98 21.05
CA ARG A 293 34.90 -17.00 22.27
C ARG A 293 34.62 -18.25 23.12
N ALA A 294 33.36 -18.68 23.20
CA ALA A 294 32.98 -19.92 23.87
C ALA A 294 33.57 -21.17 23.18
N ARG A 295 33.71 -21.16 21.85
CA ARG A 295 34.28 -22.27 21.07
C ARG A 295 35.81 -22.38 21.09
N HIS A 296 36.52 -21.33 21.52
CA HIS A 296 38.00 -21.36 21.68
C HIS A 296 38.45 -21.73 23.10
N VAL A 297 37.51 -21.85 24.05
CA VAL A 297 37.78 -22.20 25.46
C VAL A 297 37.40 -23.67 25.78
N ALA A 298 36.79 -24.37 24.83
CA ALA A 298 36.54 -25.81 24.85
C ALA A 298 37.52 -26.52 23.90
#